data_AF-A0AAW2E6Y0-F1
#
_entry.id   AF-A0AAW2E6Y0-F1
#
_cell.length_a   1.000
_cell.length_b   1.000
_cell.length_c   1.000
_cell.angle_alpha   90.00
_cell.angle_beta   90.00
_cell.angle_gamma   90.00
#
_symmetry.space_group_name_H-M   'P 1'
#
loop_
_entity.id
_entity.type
_entity.pdbx_description
1 polymer ?
#
loop_
_entity_poly.entity_id
_entity_poly.type
_entity_poly.pdbx_seq_one_letter_code
_entity_poly.pdbx_strand_id
1 'polypeptide(L)'
;MAVSTFIRCTHFRRLIGLSNNAVTFFSDTSQRLLQNRVVTRSYTTPIEEIKDIDEINSDTKKMEKKISKAMLMYLQRAKEHDQFMKKEIAEYEIGKRYLANMMGEDPEYFTQTDIDKAIEYLFPSGLYDPKARPIMQHPETIFPNRKEAEFDETGRPFHSMFYTSKPNYYEALYNIVDKIKSLNDIEDSFIRQGNLHKDQINLINSTWLLNHEIEKQILEPISDSEYNYFITSLQRLCDHPLSKHATDLIMKYRKILTIDSDQMIIPPLEYDNTGRPYIKVANCMRKTARGEVTIWGKGSGNIIINGHDITYFEEFHNREQAGCEPYREARFEDSRVRRSMSRSI
;
A
#
# COMPACT_ATOMS: atom_id res chain seq x y z
N MET A 1 27.35 3.58 47.71
CA MET A 1 26.28 2.78 47.09
C MET A 1 24.94 3.32 47.57
N ALA A 2 24.29 4.13 46.76
CA ALA A 2 22.96 4.67 47.03
C ALA A 2 22.20 4.62 45.69
N VAL A 3 21.14 3.83 45.68
CA VAL A 3 20.30 3.56 44.51
C VAL A 3 19.33 4.72 44.36
N SER A 4 19.45 5.51 43.28
CA SER A 4 18.46 6.55 42.94
C SER A 4 17.44 5.97 41.96
N THR A 5 16.29 5.59 42.48
CA THR A 5 15.09 5.24 41.73
C THR A 5 14.50 6.48 41.04
N PHE A 6 14.57 6.56 39.72
CA PHE A 6 13.88 7.59 38.95
C PHE A 6 12.43 7.18 38.70
N ILE A 7 11.53 7.76 39.49
CA ILE A 7 10.08 7.75 39.29
C ILE A 7 9.76 8.78 38.19
N ARG A 8 9.14 8.34 37.08
CA ARG A 8 8.61 9.25 36.05
C ARG A 8 7.30 9.86 36.55
N CYS A 9 7.38 11.06 37.10
CA CYS A 9 6.21 11.91 37.30
C CYS A 9 5.77 12.55 35.97
N THR A 10 4.49 12.40 35.69
CA THR A 10 3.72 13.02 34.60
C THR A 10 3.80 14.55 34.64
N HIS A 11 4.32 15.18 33.59
CA HIS A 11 4.27 16.62 33.40
C HIS A 11 2.97 17.05 32.70
N PHE A 12 1.94 17.34 33.51
CA PHE A 12 0.92 18.32 33.14
C PHE A 12 1.40 19.71 33.59
N ARG A 13 1.73 20.60 32.65
CA ARG A 13 1.74 22.04 32.90
C ARG A 13 1.08 22.80 31.75
N ARG A 14 -0.09 23.36 32.08
CA ARG A 14 -0.71 24.50 31.41
C ARG A 14 0.29 25.65 31.32
N LEU A 15 0.37 26.30 30.16
CA LEU A 15 0.81 27.69 30.03
C LEU A 15 -0.25 28.44 29.22
N ILE A 16 -1.03 29.26 29.93
CA ILE A 16 -1.80 30.37 29.38
C ILE A 16 -0.81 31.54 29.31
N GLY A 17 -0.41 31.92 28.10
CA GLY A 17 0.35 33.14 27.85
C GLY A 17 -0.62 34.26 27.48
N LEU A 18 -0.89 35.15 28.43
CA LEU A 18 -1.53 36.44 28.18
C LEU A 18 -0.47 37.40 27.62
N SER A 19 -0.71 37.94 26.42
CA SER A 19 -0.05 39.16 25.95
C SER A 19 -1.11 40.26 25.82
N ASN A 20 -0.95 41.31 26.62
CA ASN A 20 -1.75 42.54 26.55
C ASN A 20 -1.30 43.38 25.35
N ASN A 21 -2.24 43.94 24.59
CA ASN A 21 -2.17 45.28 24.01
C ASN A 21 -3.54 45.75 23.46
N ALA A 22 -3.92 46.98 23.85
CA ALA A 22 -4.97 47.89 23.33
C ALA A 22 -6.45 47.43 23.48
N VAL A 23 -7.28 47.95 24.41
CA VAL A 23 -7.79 49.32 24.68
C VAL A 23 -8.84 49.81 23.65
N THR A 24 -10.09 49.95 24.17
CA THR A 24 -11.26 50.75 23.72
C THR A 24 -11.97 50.27 22.43
N PHE A 25 -13.29 50.08 22.39
CA PHE A 25 -14.34 51.01 22.79
C PHE A 25 -15.68 50.32 23.19
N PHE A 26 -16.40 51.04 24.08
CA PHE A 26 -17.83 50.99 24.43
C PHE A 26 -18.31 50.04 25.57
N SER A 27 -18.44 50.69 26.73
CA SER A 27 -19.48 50.56 27.79
C SER A 27 -20.91 50.51 27.19
N ASP A 28 -21.98 50.04 27.81
CA ASP A 28 -22.37 49.68 29.17
C ASP A 28 -23.60 48.76 29.03
N THR A 29 -23.87 47.87 29.98
CA THR A 29 -25.14 47.82 30.75
C THR A 29 -25.35 46.45 31.41
N SER A 30 -25.45 46.51 32.74
CA SER A 30 -26.24 45.63 33.62
C SER A 30 -25.88 44.15 33.71
N GLN A 31 -25.18 43.86 34.80
CA GLN A 31 -25.28 42.68 35.65
C GLN A 31 -26.62 41.92 35.51
N ARG A 32 -26.55 40.68 35.03
CA ARG A 32 -27.50 39.63 35.43
C ARG A 32 -26.73 38.38 35.82
N LEU A 33 -26.60 38.21 37.13
CA LEU A 33 -26.37 36.91 37.76
C LEU A 33 -27.46 35.96 37.30
N LEU A 34 -27.10 34.98 36.49
CA LEU A 34 -27.86 33.74 36.35
C LEU A 34 -26.90 32.59 36.65
N GLN A 35 -27.13 31.99 37.82
CA GLN A 35 -26.69 30.65 38.15
C GLN A 35 -27.18 29.71 37.05
N ASN A 36 -26.31 29.34 36.13
CA ASN A 36 -26.57 28.19 35.27
C ASN A 36 -26.43 26.92 36.12
N ARG A 37 -27.58 26.50 36.66
CA ARG A 37 -27.81 25.18 37.25
C ARG A 37 -27.52 24.16 36.14
N VAL A 38 -26.36 23.52 36.19
CA VAL A 38 -26.03 22.36 35.34
C VAL A 38 -27.03 21.27 35.68
N VAL A 39 -28.02 21.06 34.82
CA VAL A 39 -28.91 19.89 34.90
C VAL A 39 -28.15 18.73 34.28
N THR A 40 -27.54 17.90 35.12
CA THR A 40 -27.06 16.57 34.72
C THR A 40 -28.27 15.72 34.34
N ARG A 41 -28.51 15.53 33.04
CA ARG A 41 -29.46 14.53 32.56
C ARG A 41 -28.79 13.17 32.58
N SER A 42 -29.21 12.29 33.48
CA SER A 42 -28.85 10.86 33.49
C SER A 42 -29.70 10.11 32.46
N TYR A 43 -29.05 9.39 31.54
CA TYR A 43 -29.68 8.52 30.53
C TYR A 43 -29.92 7.11 31.09
N THR A 44 -30.64 6.99 32.19
CA THR A 44 -31.02 5.68 32.73
C THR A 44 -32.49 5.73 33.13
N THR A 45 -33.34 5.02 32.39
CA THR A 45 -34.73 4.78 32.80
C THR A 45 -34.73 3.84 34.02
N PRO A 46 -35.55 4.11 35.05
CA PRO A 46 -35.68 3.23 36.20
C PRO A 46 -36.34 1.91 35.81
N ILE A 47 -35.86 0.82 36.41
CA ILE A 47 -36.23 -0.58 36.10
C ILE A 47 -37.71 -0.88 36.38
N GLU A 48 -38.38 -0.06 37.20
CA GLU A 48 -39.77 -0.27 37.60
C GLU A 48 -40.78 0.03 36.48
N GLU A 49 -40.46 0.92 35.53
CA GLU A 49 -41.32 1.23 34.37
C GLU A 49 -41.34 0.13 33.30
N ILE A 50 -40.46 -0.88 33.41
CA ILE A 50 -40.39 -1.99 32.43
C ILE A 50 -41.54 -2.98 32.64
N LYS A 51 -42.03 -3.13 33.88
CA LYS A 51 -43.06 -4.13 34.20
C LYS A 51 -44.45 -3.78 33.67
N ASP A 52 -44.77 -2.50 33.56
CA ASP A 52 -46.09 -2.05 33.10
C ASP A 52 -46.21 -2.03 31.55
N ILE A 53 -45.11 -2.25 30.82
CA ILE A 53 -45.08 -2.27 29.34
C ILE A 53 -45.34 -3.68 28.79
N ASP A 54 -45.06 -4.71 29.59
CA ASP A 54 -45.13 -6.11 29.16
C ASP A 54 -46.57 -6.66 29.10
N GLU A 55 -47.55 -6.01 29.75
CA GLU A 55 -48.95 -6.49 29.82
C GLU A 55 -49.92 -5.85 28.80
N ILE A 56 -49.49 -4.88 27.97
CA ILE A 56 -50.38 -4.19 26.99
C ILE A 56 -50.18 -4.69 25.54
N ASN A 57 -49.21 -5.55 25.26
CA ASN A 57 -48.82 -5.91 23.89
C ASN A 57 -49.17 -7.35 23.50
N SER A 58 -50.46 -7.72 23.48
CA SER A 58 -50.89 -8.93 22.78
C SER A 58 -51.67 -8.70 21.48
N ASP A 59 -52.17 -7.49 21.18
CA ASP A 59 -53.00 -7.28 19.97
C ASP A 59 -52.93 -5.89 19.34
N THR A 60 -51.75 -5.25 19.34
CA THR A 60 -51.53 -4.10 18.45
C THR A 60 -50.40 -4.41 17.47
N LYS A 61 -50.79 -4.57 16.19
CA LYS A 61 -49.87 -4.62 15.05
C LYS A 61 -49.01 -3.35 15.13
N LYS A 62 -47.79 -3.45 15.66
CA LYS A 62 -46.83 -2.33 15.75
C LYS A 62 -46.79 -1.70 14.36
N MET A 63 -47.29 -0.46 14.23
CA MET A 63 -47.18 0.29 12.98
C MET A 63 -45.70 0.33 12.62
N GLU A 64 -45.34 -0.37 11.54
CA GLU A 64 -43.98 -0.36 11.02
C GLU A 64 -43.59 1.11 10.84
N LYS A 65 -42.52 1.52 11.53
CA LYS A 65 -42.01 2.88 11.44
C LYS A 65 -41.70 3.14 9.98
N LYS A 66 -42.41 4.09 9.37
CA LYS A 66 -42.25 4.42 7.96
C LYS A 66 -40.82 4.88 7.72
N ILE A 67 -40.04 4.03 7.08
CA ILE A 67 -38.66 4.31 6.66
C ILE A 67 -38.68 5.58 5.79
N SER A 68 -37.62 6.38 5.87
CA SER A 68 -37.51 7.55 5.01
C SER A 68 -37.45 7.13 3.53
N LYS A 69 -38.04 7.93 2.63
CA LYS A 69 -38.03 7.62 1.19
C LYS A 69 -36.61 7.44 0.64
N ALA A 70 -35.66 8.24 1.12
CA ALA A 70 -34.25 8.14 0.73
C ALA A 70 -33.63 6.79 1.10
N MET A 71 -33.96 6.30 2.29
CA MET A 71 -33.48 5.03 2.82
C MET A 71 -34.07 3.84 2.06
N LEU A 72 -35.35 3.91 1.66
CA LEU A 72 -35.97 2.92 0.79
C LEU A 72 -35.34 2.88 -0.61
N MET A 73 -35.08 4.04 -1.22
CA MET A 73 -34.41 4.12 -2.53
C MET A 73 -32.99 3.55 -2.49
N TYR A 74 -32.28 3.72 -1.37
CA TYR A 74 -30.95 3.15 -1.19
C TYR A 74 -30.99 1.62 -1.12
N LEU A 75 -31.93 1.04 -0.35
CA LEU A 75 -32.13 -0.43 -0.30
C LEU A 75 -32.53 -0.99 -1.67
N GLN A 76 -33.42 -0.29 -2.38
CA GLN A 76 -33.83 -0.70 -3.71
C GLN A 76 -32.62 -0.70 -4.67
N ARG A 77 -31.79 0.34 -4.64
CA ARG A 77 -30.56 0.41 -5.45
C ARG A 77 -29.57 -0.71 -5.13
N ALA A 78 -29.41 -1.06 -3.85
CA ALA A 78 -28.57 -2.18 -3.46
C ALA A 78 -29.11 -3.51 -4.01
N LYS A 79 -30.42 -3.78 -3.84
CA LYS A 79 -31.09 -4.97 -4.39
C LYS A 79 -30.97 -5.06 -5.92
N GLU A 80 -31.17 -3.95 -6.62
CA GLU A 80 -31.02 -3.88 -8.09
C GLU A 80 -29.59 -4.16 -8.53
N HIS A 81 -28.60 -3.63 -7.81
CA HIS A 81 -27.18 -3.89 -8.09
C HIS A 81 -26.84 -5.37 -7.89
N ASP A 82 -27.33 -6.00 -6.82
CA ASP A 82 -27.07 -7.42 -6.55
C ASP A 82 -27.70 -8.31 -7.63
N GLN A 83 -28.91 -7.98 -8.07
CA GLN A 83 -29.57 -8.67 -9.17
C GLN A 83 -28.82 -8.48 -10.49
N PHE A 84 -28.34 -7.28 -10.75
CA PHE A 84 -27.50 -6.97 -11.91
C PHE A 84 -26.21 -7.82 -11.89
N MET A 85 -25.47 -7.81 -10.79
CA MET A 85 -24.23 -8.60 -10.66
C MET A 85 -24.47 -10.09 -10.86
N LYS A 86 -25.53 -10.66 -10.27
CA LYS A 86 -25.90 -12.07 -10.46
C LYS A 86 -26.20 -12.41 -11.91
N LYS A 87 -26.87 -11.50 -12.63
CA LYS A 87 -27.18 -11.67 -14.05
C LYS A 87 -25.90 -11.64 -14.89
N GLU A 88 -25.03 -10.67 -14.68
CA GLU A 88 -23.76 -10.54 -15.42
C GLU A 88 -22.83 -11.74 -15.16
N ILE A 89 -22.79 -12.28 -13.94
CA ILE A 89 -22.01 -13.48 -13.61
C ILE A 89 -22.51 -14.68 -14.41
N ALA A 90 -23.84 -14.89 -14.43
CA ALA A 90 -24.44 -15.98 -15.20
C ALA A 90 -24.19 -15.82 -16.71
N GLU A 91 -24.29 -14.60 -17.24
CA GLU A 91 -23.99 -14.29 -18.65
C GLU A 91 -22.50 -14.51 -18.98
N TYR A 92 -21.58 -14.15 -18.07
CA TYR A 92 -20.16 -14.41 -18.22
C TYR A 92 -19.85 -15.92 -18.27
N GLU A 93 -20.43 -16.72 -17.37
CA GLU A 93 -20.23 -18.18 -17.36
C GLU A 93 -20.75 -18.84 -18.64
N ILE A 94 -21.93 -18.42 -19.11
CA ILE A 94 -22.51 -18.88 -20.37
C ILE A 94 -21.62 -18.45 -21.55
N GLY A 95 -21.20 -17.19 -21.59
CA GLY A 95 -20.31 -16.64 -22.60
C GLY A 95 -18.96 -17.36 -22.64
N LYS A 96 -18.40 -17.70 -21.48
CA LYS A 96 -17.13 -18.44 -21.36
C LYS A 96 -17.22 -19.80 -22.07
N ARG A 97 -18.31 -20.52 -21.86
CA ARG A 97 -18.56 -21.82 -22.52
C ARG A 97 -18.73 -21.68 -24.03
N TYR A 98 -19.42 -20.64 -24.48
CA TYR A 98 -19.56 -20.36 -25.92
C TYR A 98 -18.23 -19.99 -26.57
N LEU A 99 -17.41 -19.18 -25.89
CA LEU A 99 -16.09 -18.81 -26.39
C LEU A 99 -15.19 -20.03 -26.51
N ALA A 100 -15.15 -20.90 -25.50
CA ALA A 100 -14.42 -22.16 -25.56
C ALA A 100 -14.88 -23.03 -26.76
N ASN A 101 -16.20 -23.15 -26.98
CA ASN A 101 -16.75 -23.90 -28.11
C ASN A 101 -16.37 -23.28 -29.47
N MET A 102 -16.35 -21.95 -29.60
CA MET A 102 -15.91 -21.28 -30.84
C MET A 102 -14.43 -21.52 -31.14
N MET A 103 -13.59 -21.58 -30.10
CA MET A 103 -12.16 -21.83 -30.22
C MET A 103 -11.81 -23.33 -30.30
N GLY A 104 -12.78 -24.22 -30.05
CA GLY A 104 -12.57 -25.67 -30.03
C GLY A 104 -11.83 -26.19 -28.79
N GLU A 105 -11.83 -25.41 -27.70
CA GLU A 105 -11.18 -25.74 -26.42
C GLU A 105 -12.18 -26.31 -25.41
N ASP A 106 -11.68 -26.99 -24.37
CA ASP A 106 -12.52 -27.52 -23.28
C ASP A 106 -12.97 -26.40 -22.33
N PRO A 107 -14.28 -26.19 -22.09
CA PRO A 107 -14.79 -25.14 -21.21
C PRO A 107 -14.27 -25.18 -19.76
N GLU A 108 -13.95 -26.37 -19.23
CA GLU A 108 -13.52 -26.52 -17.83
C GLU A 108 -12.08 -26.03 -17.60
N TYR A 109 -11.18 -26.28 -18.56
CA TYR A 109 -9.78 -25.88 -18.49
C TYR A 109 -9.51 -24.49 -19.09
N PHE A 110 -10.55 -23.78 -19.51
CA PHE A 110 -10.42 -22.49 -20.17
C PHE A 110 -10.04 -21.38 -19.16
N THR A 111 -8.80 -20.92 -19.22
CA THR A 111 -8.25 -19.90 -18.30
C THR A 111 -8.45 -18.48 -18.81
N GLN A 112 -8.29 -17.47 -17.94
CA GLN A 112 -8.42 -16.06 -18.35
C GLN A 112 -7.40 -15.67 -19.44
N THR A 113 -6.20 -16.26 -19.45
CA THR A 113 -5.21 -15.98 -20.50
C THR A 113 -5.64 -16.50 -21.86
N ASP A 114 -6.43 -17.58 -21.88
CA ASP A 114 -6.94 -18.16 -23.13
C ASP A 114 -8.15 -17.37 -23.63
N ILE A 115 -8.99 -16.87 -22.71
CA ILE A 115 -10.04 -15.89 -23.02
C ILE A 115 -9.42 -14.64 -23.67
N ASP A 116 -8.39 -14.05 -23.05
CA ASP A 116 -7.78 -12.82 -23.55
C ASP A 116 -7.19 -13.01 -24.97
N LYS A 117 -6.50 -14.13 -25.21
CA LYS A 117 -5.99 -14.49 -26.55
C LYS A 117 -7.11 -14.70 -27.57
N ALA A 118 -8.18 -15.38 -27.18
CA ALA A 118 -9.31 -15.62 -28.07
C ALA A 118 -10.01 -14.32 -28.47
N ILE A 119 -10.20 -13.40 -27.51
CA ILE A 119 -10.78 -12.08 -27.77
C ILE A 119 -9.86 -11.24 -28.66
N GLU A 120 -8.54 -11.25 -28.43
CA GLU A 120 -7.57 -10.55 -29.28
C GLU A 120 -7.60 -11.07 -30.73
N TYR A 121 -7.81 -12.37 -30.92
CA TYR A 121 -7.93 -12.98 -32.24
C TYR A 121 -9.26 -12.66 -32.94
N LEU A 122 -10.39 -12.82 -32.24
CA LEU A 122 -11.74 -12.61 -32.79
C LEU A 122 -12.04 -11.12 -33.04
N PHE A 123 -11.55 -10.24 -32.18
CA PHE A 123 -11.79 -8.79 -32.23
C PHE A 123 -10.46 -8.02 -32.19
N PRO A 124 -9.67 -8.08 -33.28
CA PRO A 124 -8.36 -7.43 -33.32
C PRO A 124 -8.52 -5.91 -33.22
N SER A 125 -7.97 -5.32 -32.17
CA SER A 125 -7.98 -3.87 -31.94
C SER A 125 -6.57 -3.30 -31.98
N GLY A 126 -6.35 -2.30 -32.85
CA GLY A 126 -5.08 -1.58 -32.97
C GLY A 126 -4.91 -0.43 -31.99
N LEU A 127 -5.76 -0.32 -30.96
CA LEU A 127 -5.68 0.77 -29.98
C LEU A 127 -4.45 0.61 -29.08
N TYR A 128 -3.69 1.70 -28.91
CA TYR A 128 -2.49 1.72 -28.07
C TYR A 128 -2.81 1.54 -26.58
N ASP A 129 -3.91 2.13 -26.10
CA ASP A 129 -4.35 1.97 -24.71
C ASP A 129 -5.01 0.59 -24.51
N PRO A 130 -4.44 -0.31 -23.67
CA PRO A 130 -5.01 -1.62 -23.42
C PRO A 130 -6.41 -1.56 -22.81
N LYS A 131 -6.74 -0.51 -22.04
CA LYS A 131 -8.04 -0.38 -21.37
C LYS A 131 -9.19 -0.07 -22.33
N ALA A 132 -8.86 0.46 -23.52
CA ALA A 132 -9.84 0.77 -24.55
C ALA A 132 -10.11 -0.41 -25.50
N ARG A 133 -9.38 -1.52 -25.34
CA ARG A 133 -9.57 -2.72 -26.16
C ARG A 133 -10.78 -3.53 -25.70
N PRO A 134 -11.36 -4.37 -26.56
CA PRO A 134 -12.37 -5.34 -26.14
C PRO A 134 -11.80 -6.25 -25.04
N ILE A 135 -12.53 -6.41 -23.94
CA ILE A 135 -12.16 -7.26 -22.81
C ILE A 135 -13.36 -8.11 -22.39
N MET A 136 -13.08 -9.33 -21.95
CA MET A 136 -14.06 -10.22 -21.34
C MET A 136 -13.46 -10.77 -20.04
N GLN A 137 -13.91 -10.25 -18.90
CA GLN A 137 -13.42 -10.60 -17.57
C GLN A 137 -14.59 -10.85 -16.62
N HIS A 138 -14.31 -11.44 -15.46
CA HIS A 138 -15.32 -11.63 -14.42
C HIS A 138 -15.93 -10.29 -13.99
N PRO A 139 -17.26 -10.17 -13.82
CA PRO A 139 -17.92 -8.90 -13.47
C PRO A 139 -17.37 -8.21 -12.23
N GLU A 140 -16.92 -8.96 -11.21
CA GLU A 140 -16.30 -8.40 -10.00
C GLU A 140 -14.99 -7.64 -10.27
N THR A 141 -14.29 -7.97 -11.36
CA THR A 141 -13.05 -7.26 -11.74
C THR A 141 -13.34 -5.99 -12.54
N ILE A 142 -14.42 -6.00 -13.33
CA ILE A 142 -14.82 -4.89 -14.21
C ILE A 142 -15.56 -3.82 -13.42
N PHE A 143 -16.57 -4.21 -12.65
CA PHE A 143 -17.39 -3.28 -11.89
C PHE A 143 -16.67 -2.92 -10.59
N PRO A 144 -16.68 -1.63 -10.19
CA PRO A 144 -16.05 -1.22 -8.94
C PRO A 144 -16.80 -1.84 -7.76
N ASN A 145 -16.05 -2.35 -6.78
CA ASN A 145 -16.63 -2.83 -5.52
C ASN A 145 -17.39 -1.70 -4.84
N ARG A 146 -18.65 -1.97 -4.51
CA ARG A 146 -19.52 -1.06 -3.76
C ARG A 146 -19.80 -1.65 -2.40
N LYS A 147 -20.02 -0.78 -1.43
CA LYS A 147 -20.53 -1.20 -0.13
C LYS A 147 -21.92 -1.78 -0.27
N GLU A 148 -22.17 -2.84 0.47
CA GLU A 148 -23.50 -3.38 0.69
C GLU A 148 -24.36 -2.38 1.49
N ALA A 149 -25.66 -2.67 1.58
CA ALA A 149 -26.55 -1.83 2.36
C ALA A 149 -26.14 -1.80 3.84
N GLU A 150 -25.93 -0.61 4.40
CA GLU A 150 -25.43 -0.44 5.78
C GLU A 150 -26.51 -0.59 6.87
N PHE A 151 -27.77 -0.85 6.49
CA PHE A 151 -28.90 -0.93 7.40
C PHE A 151 -30.01 -1.89 6.94
N ASP A 152 -30.81 -2.31 7.91
CA ASP A 152 -31.98 -3.17 7.74
C ASP A 152 -33.18 -2.45 7.12
N GLU A 153 -34.17 -3.25 6.68
CA GLU A 153 -35.51 -2.75 6.32
C GLU A 153 -36.20 -2.03 7.48
N THR A 154 -35.81 -2.28 8.74
CA THR A 154 -36.35 -1.51 9.89
C THR A 154 -35.74 -0.11 10.03
N GLY A 155 -34.69 0.17 9.26
CA GLY A 155 -33.89 1.37 9.36
C GLY A 155 -32.75 1.29 10.38
N ARG A 156 -32.49 0.12 10.95
CA ARG A 156 -31.41 -0.11 11.93
C ARG A 156 -30.07 -0.32 11.22
N PRO A 157 -29.02 0.47 11.51
CA PRO A 157 -27.69 0.22 10.97
C PRO A 157 -27.08 -1.09 11.47
N PHE A 158 -26.31 -1.77 10.61
CA PHE A 158 -25.57 -2.98 10.97
C PHE A 158 -24.32 -2.66 11.80
N HIS A 159 -23.61 -1.60 11.43
CA HIS A 159 -22.37 -1.21 12.09
C HIS A 159 -22.60 -0.21 13.23
N SER A 160 -21.92 -0.41 14.37
CA SER A 160 -22.07 0.45 15.55
C SER A 160 -21.60 1.89 15.30
N MET A 161 -20.58 2.06 14.44
CA MET A 161 -20.02 3.37 14.07
C MET A 161 -20.69 3.99 12.85
N PHE A 162 -21.86 3.51 12.41
CA PHE A 162 -22.57 4.05 11.23
C PHE A 162 -22.76 5.57 11.28
N TYR A 163 -23.11 6.12 12.44
CA TYR A 163 -23.35 7.56 12.62
C TYR A 163 -22.09 8.43 12.57
N THR A 164 -20.92 7.85 12.33
CA THR A 164 -19.67 8.58 12.05
C THR A 164 -19.53 8.95 10.57
N SER A 165 -20.45 8.51 9.71
CA SER A 165 -20.43 8.62 8.25
C SER A 165 -19.36 7.77 7.53
N LYS A 166 -18.31 7.34 8.23
CA LYS A 166 -17.21 6.51 7.71
C LYS A 166 -16.95 5.30 8.62
N PRO A 167 -17.92 4.38 8.75
CA PRO A 167 -17.84 3.27 9.70
C PRO A 167 -16.56 2.43 9.55
N ASN A 168 -16.17 2.08 8.32
CA ASN A 168 -15.05 1.16 8.09
C ASN A 168 -13.69 1.81 8.41
N TYR A 169 -13.53 3.11 8.10
CA TYR A 169 -12.33 3.87 8.45
C TYR A 169 -12.13 3.97 9.97
N TYR A 170 -13.18 4.34 10.72
CA TYR A 170 -13.09 4.44 12.17
C TYR A 170 -12.97 3.07 12.85
N GLU A 171 -13.57 2.03 12.27
CA GLU A 171 -13.35 0.65 12.72
C GLU A 171 -11.88 0.23 12.56
N ALA A 172 -11.25 0.55 11.43
CA ALA A 172 -9.83 0.28 11.23
C ALA A 172 -8.96 1.00 12.26
N LEU A 173 -9.24 2.27 12.57
CA LEU A 173 -8.56 3.02 13.63
C LEU A 173 -8.79 2.41 15.02
N TYR A 174 -10.02 1.99 15.31
CA TYR A 174 -10.35 1.32 16.56
C TYR A 174 -9.56 0.01 16.71
N ASN A 175 -9.50 -0.80 15.66
CA ASN A 175 -8.73 -2.05 15.65
C ASN A 175 -7.24 -1.82 15.88
N ILE A 176 -6.66 -0.73 15.35
CA ILE A 176 -5.27 -0.35 15.62
C ILE A 176 -5.07 -0.06 17.11
N VAL A 177 -5.95 0.77 17.69
CA VAL A 177 -5.86 1.14 19.12
C VAL A 177 -6.09 -0.07 20.02
N ASP A 178 -7.03 -0.93 19.68
CA ASP A 178 -7.30 -2.17 20.42
C ASP A 178 -6.09 -3.11 20.39
N LYS A 179 -5.43 -3.24 19.22
CA LYS A 179 -4.17 -3.98 19.15
C LYS A 179 -3.07 -3.35 19.99
N ILE A 180 -2.87 -2.03 19.96
CA ILE A 180 -1.90 -1.36 20.83
C ILE A 180 -2.20 -1.67 22.30
N LYS A 181 -3.47 -1.63 22.71
CA LYS A 181 -3.88 -1.97 24.08
C LYS A 181 -3.54 -3.42 24.42
N SER A 182 -3.87 -4.37 23.54
CA SER A 182 -3.53 -5.78 23.74
C SER A 182 -2.02 -6.01 23.88
N LEU A 183 -1.19 -5.26 23.13
CA LEU A 183 0.25 -5.34 23.23
C LEU A 183 0.78 -4.75 24.55
N ASN A 184 0.20 -3.65 25.03
CA ASN A 184 0.52 -3.10 26.35
C ASN A 184 0.18 -4.10 27.47
N ASP A 185 -0.97 -4.77 27.39
CA ASP A 185 -1.38 -5.77 28.40
C ASP A 185 -0.39 -6.95 28.45
N ILE A 186 0.14 -7.36 27.29
CA ILE A 186 1.18 -8.38 27.17
C ILE A 186 2.52 -7.85 27.72
N GLU A 187 2.92 -6.63 27.37
CA GLU A 187 4.14 -6.00 27.89
C GLU A 187 4.10 -5.91 29.43
N ASP A 188 2.98 -5.48 29.99
CA ASP A 188 2.75 -5.43 31.44
C ASP A 188 2.83 -6.81 32.10
N SER A 189 2.43 -7.88 31.38
CA SER A 189 2.60 -9.25 31.85
C SER A 189 4.07 -9.67 31.92
N PHE A 190 4.87 -9.29 30.93
CA PHE A 190 6.32 -9.56 30.89
C PHE A 190 7.09 -8.76 31.94
N ILE A 191 6.72 -7.48 32.14
CA ILE A 191 7.30 -6.63 33.18
C ILE A 191 7.05 -7.25 34.56
N ARG A 192 5.84 -7.75 34.83
CA ARG A 192 5.52 -8.45 36.09
C ARG A 192 6.35 -9.72 36.31
N GLN A 193 6.71 -10.42 35.24
CA GLN A 193 7.60 -11.58 35.27
C GLN A 193 9.10 -11.20 35.37
N GLY A 194 9.43 -9.90 35.24
CA GLY A 194 10.81 -9.40 35.27
C GLY A 194 11.58 -9.60 33.96
N ASN A 195 10.90 -9.91 32.85
CA ASN A 195 11.53 -10.08 31.54
C ASN A 195 11.17 -8.90 30.63
N LEU A 196 12.16 -8.26 30.01
CA LEU A 196 11.92 -7.17 29.05
C LEU A 196 12.30 -7.66 27.65
N HIS A 197 11.33 -8.28 26.97
CA HIS A 197 11.52 -8.77 25.61
C HIS A 197 11.13 -7.69 24.58
N LYS A 198 11.99 -7.49 23.58
CA LYS A 198 11.74 -6.56 22.47
C LYS A 198 11.70 -7.36 21.18
N ASP A 199 10.51 -7.53 20.64
CA ASP A 199 10.23 -8.29 19.44
C ASP A 199 9.53 -7.37 18.43
N GLN A 200 10.36 -6.57 17.73
CA GLN A 200 9.91 -5.61 16.73
C GLN A 200 9.85 -6.24 15.34
N ILE A 201 8.89 -5.77 14.54
CA ILE A 201 8.72 -6.21 13.16
C ILE A 201 9.77 -5.57 12.23
N ASN A 202 10.32 -6.36 11.32
CA ASN A 202 11.24 -5.88 10.28
C ASN A 202 10.44 -5.43 9.05
N LEU A 203 10.55 -4.15 8.70
CA LEU A 203 9.70 -3.49 7.71
C LEU A 203 10.41 -3.08 6.42
N ILE A 204 11.71 -3.35 6.31
CA ILE A 204 12.61 -2.84 5.26
C ILE A 204 12.09 -3.14 3.84
N ASN A 205 11.56 -4.34 3.62
CA ASN A 205 11.14 -4.79 2.29
C ASN A 205 9.67 -4.47 1.97
N SER A 206 9.05 -3.55 2.70
CA SER A 206 7.62 -3.26 2.54
C SER A 206 7.33 -1.77 2.63
N THR A 207 6.36 -1.31 1.85
CA THR A 207 5.87 0.06 1.85
C THR A 207 4.42 0.13 2.25
N TRP A 208 4.00 1.27 2.79
CA TRP A 208 2.60 1.55 3.07
C TRP A 208 1.81 1.64 1.75
N LEU A 209 0.55 1.21 1.81
CA LEU A 209 -0.39 1.41 0.71
C LEU A 209 -0.61 2.91 0.47
N LEU A 210 -0.78 3.29 -0.79
CA LEU A 210 -1.11 4.66 -1.19
C LEU A 210 -2.56 5.02 -0.81
N ASN A 211 -2.90 6.31 -0.76
CA ASN A 211 -4.23 6.77 -0.35
C ASN A 211 -5.35 6.03 -1.12
N HIS A 212 -5.29 6.02 -2.46
CA HIS A 212 -6.27 5.33 -3.30
C HIS A 212 -6.32 3.80 -3.10
N GLU A 213 -5.21 3.16 -2.71
CA GLU A 213 -5.17 1.72 -2.42
C GLU A 213 -5.92 1.42 -1.11
N ILE A 214 -5.77 2.29 -0.10
CA ILE A 214 -6.49 2.20 1.18
C ILE A 214 -7.99 2.49 0.97
N GLU A 215 -8.34 3.51 0.18
CA GLU A 215 -9.73 3.79 -0.17
C GLU A 215 -10.40 2.59 -0.84
N LYS A 216 -9.70 1.92 -1.77
CA LYS A 216 -10.20 0.71 -2.42
C LYS A 216 -10.37 -0.45 -1.43
N GLN A 217 -9.51 -0.56 -0.43
CA GLN A 217 -9.58 -1.62 0.59
C GLN A 217 -10.70 -1.38 1.62
N ILE A 218 -10.93 -0.12 2.02
CA ILE A 218 -11.93 0.28 3.02
C ILE A 218 -13.31 0.53 2.39
N LEU A 219 -13.36 0.76 1.07
CA LEU A 219 -14.53 1.16 0.29
C LEU A 219 -15.13 2.50 0.73
N GLU A 220 -14.28 3.41 1.22
CA GLU A 220 -14.67 4.75 1.68
C GLU A 220 -13.68 5.80 1.15
N PRO A 221 -14.15 7.03 0.87
CA PRO A 221 -13.26 8.12 0.47
C PRO A 221 -12.46 8.65 1.68
N ILE A 222 -11.17 8.91 1.48
CA ILE A 222 -10.22 9.31 2.52
C ILE A 222 -9.52 10.60 2.08
N SER A 223 -9.65 11.64 2.90
CA SER A 223 -8.91 12.88 2.72
C SER A 223 -7.45 12.72 3.08
N ASP A 224 -6.56 13.54 2.51
CA ASP A 224 -5.12 13.45 2.78
C ASP A 224 -4.78 13.61 4.28
N SER A 225 -5.53 14.44 5.01
CA SER A 225 -5.39 14.61 6.46
C SER A 225 -5.73 13.33 7.23
N GLU A 226 -6.81 12.64 6.84
CA GLU A 226 -7.21 11.36 7.42
C GLU A 226 -6.20 10.26 7.08
N TYR A 227 -5.70 10.22 5.85
CA TYR A 227 -4.63 9.31 5.44
C TYR A 227 -3.37 9.50 6.31
N ASN A 228 -2.91 10.74 6.50
CA ASN A 228 -1.76 11.02 7.35
C ASN A 228 -1.98 10.59 8.80
N TYR A 229 -3.19 10.81 9.34
CA TYR A 229 -3.55 10.35 10.67
C TYR A 229 -3.55 8.82 10.80
N PHE A 230 -4.06 8.13 9.77
CA PHE A 230 -4.08 6.67 9.70
C PHE A 230 -2.67 6.09 9.67
N ILE A 231 -1.80 6.61 8.80
CA ILE A 231 -0.39 6.19 8.73
C ILE A 231 0.35 6.48 10.05
N THR A 232 0.12 7.65 10.67
CA THR A 232 0.72 7.97 11.98
C THR A 232 0.28 6.97 13.05
N SER A 233 -0.99 6.55 13.03
CA SER A 233 -1.53 5.55 13.97
C SER A 233 -0.90 4.17 13.75
N LEU A 234 -0.69 3.77 12.50
CA LEU A 234 -0.01 2.52 12.16
C LEU A 234 1.49 2.56 12.50
N GLN A 235 2.17 3.69 12.27
CA GLN A 235 3.56 3.88 12.69
C GLN A 235 3.70 3.72 14.20
N ARG A 236 2.78 4.31 14.97
CA ARG A 236 2.74 4.13 16.43
C ARG A 236 2.59 2.66 16.84
N LEU A 237 1.83 1.87 16.10
CA LEU A 237 1.72 0.42 16.32
C LEU A 237 3.03 -0.31 15.97
N CYS A 238 3.72 0.08 14.90
CA CYS A 238 5.02 -0.47 14.52
C CYS A 238 6.13 -0.17 15.53
N ASP A 239 6.13 1.05 16.09
CA ASP A 239 7.12 1.52 17.08
C ASP A 239 7.00 0.78 18.42
N HIS A 240 5.88 0.07 18.65
CA HIS A 240 5.66 -0.72 19.86
C HIS A 240 6.76 -1.80 20.02
N PRO A 241 7.31 -2.03 21.24
CA PRO A 241 8.37 -3.03 21.46
C PRO A 241 8.03 -4.45 21.02
N LEU A 242 6.74 -4.80 21.08
CA LEU A 242 6.17 -6.12 20.74
C LEU A 242 5.40 -6.11 19.40
N SER A 243 5.71 -5.20 18.48
CA SER A 243 4.96 -4.99 17.24
C SER A 243 4.87 -6.23 16.33
N LYS A 244 5.77 -7.20 16.50
CA LYS A 244 5.74 -8.49 15.78
C LYS A 244 4.48 -9.31 16.05
N HIS A 245 3.81 -9.14 17.21
CA HIS A 245 2.53 -9.81 17.47
C HIS A 245 1.36 -9.21 16.66
N ALA A 246 1.55 -8.03 16.07
CA ALA A 246 0.55 -7.34 15.24
C ALA A 246 0.91 -7.40 13.74
N THR A 247 1.73 -8.35 13.31
CA THR A 247 2.14 -8.54 11.90
C THR A 247 0.96 -8.57 10.95
N ASP A 248 -0.09 -9.29 11.30
CA ASP A 248 -1.22 -9.54 10.40
C ASP A 248 -1.97 -8.24 10.07
N LEU A 249 -2.15 -7.39 11.07
CA LEU A 249 -2.77 -6.08 10.90
C LEU A 249 -1.86 -5.14 10.11
N ILE A 250 -0.57 -5.11 10.44
CA ILE A 250 0.40 -4.23 9.77
C ILE A 250 0.55 -4.60 8.28
N MET A 251 0.67 -5.90 7.97
CA MET A 251 0.85 -6.40 6.61
C MET A 251 -0.42 -6.24 5.77
N LYS A 252 -1.62 -6.20 6.37
CA LYS A 252 -2.87 -5.88 5.66
C LYS A 252 -2.83 -4.53 4.93
N TYR A 253 -2.10 -3.55 5.48
CA TYR A 253 -1.98 -2.19 4.93
C TYR A 253 -0.60 -1.91 4.32
N ARG A 254 0.18 -2.96 4.03
CA ARG A 254 1.49 -2.85 3.39
C ARG A 254 1.58 -3.72 2.15
N LYS A 255 2.41 -3.28 1.21
CA LYS A 255 2.81 -4.07 0.05
C LYS A 255 4.30 -4.40 0.12
N ILE A 256 4.64 -5.62 -0.28
CA ILE A 256 6.02 -6.05 -0.38
C ILE A 256 6.64 -5.36 -1.59
N LEU A 257 7.83 -4.79 -1.41
CA LEU A 257 8.63 -4.24 -2.49
C LEU A 257 9.32 -5.38 -3.22
N THR A 258 9.04 -5.51 -4.51
CA THR A 258 9.86 -6.30 -5.42
C THR A 258 11.09 -5.46 -5.78
N ILE A 259 12.23 -5.80 -5.19
CA ILE A 259 13.51 -5.19 -5.55
C ILE A 259 14.03 -5.99 -6.74
N ASP A 260 13.85 -5.46 -7.94
CA ASP A 260 14.53 -5.97 -9.13
C ASP A 260 15.99 -5.54 -9.01
N SER A 261 16.85 -6.46 -8.60
CA SER A 261 18.29 -6.22 -8.65
C SER A 261 18.73 -6.35 -10.11
N ASP A 262 19.31 -5.30 -10.67
CA ASP A 262 19.98 -5.32 -11.98
C ASP A 262 21.24 -6.20 -11.90
N GLN A 263 21.04 -7.51 -11.83
CA GLN A 263 22.13 -8.46 -12.02
C GLN A 263 22.44 -8.46 -13.51
N MET A 264 23.62 -7.96 -13.86
CA MET A 264 24.14 -8.06 -15.21
C MET A 264 24.17 -9.54 -15.60
N ILE A 265 23.32 -9.93 -16.56
CA ILE A 265 23.31 -11.28 -17.10
C ILE A 265 24.61 -11.43 -17.91
N ILE A 266 25.60 -12.09 -17.32
CA ILE A 266 26.87 -12.37 -18.00
C ILE A 266 26.59 -13.44 -19.05
N PRO A 267 26.83 -13.18 -20.35
CA PRO A 267 26.64 -14.18 -21.39
C PRO A 267 27.56 -15.39 -21.17
N PRO A 268 27.14 -16.60 -21.56
CA PRO A 268 27.96 -17.80 -21.41
C PRO A 268 29.25 -17.69 -22.24
N LEU A 269 30.31 -18.31 -21.72
CA LEU A 269 31.62 -18.37 -22.39
C LEU A 269 31.59 -19.43 -23.49
N GLU A 270 31.94 -19.04 -24.71
CA GLU A 270 32.08 -19.95 -25.84
C GLU A 270 33.55 -20.36 -26.02
N TYR A 271 33.79 -21.49 -26.66
CA TYR A 271 35.14 -22.00 -26.94
C TYR A 271 35.29 -22.29 -28.42
N ASP A 272 36.42 -21.84 -28.97
CA ASP A 272 36.81 -22.16 -30.35
C ASP A 272 37.41 -23.58 -30.45
N ASN A 273 37.63 -24.06 -31.68
CA ASN A 273 38.25 -25.37 -31.99
C ASN A 273 39.64 -25.57 -31.35
N THR A 274 40.32 -24.45 -31.07
CA THR A 274 41.63 -24.41 -30.40
C THR A 274 41.52 -24.45 -28.86
N GLY A 275 40.30 -24.49 -28.31
CA GLY A 275 40.02 -24.43 -26.88
C GLY A 275 40.15 -23.02 -26.29
N ARG A 276 40.25 -21.97 -27.11
CA ARG A 276 40.34 -20.59 -26.64
C ARG A 276 38.95 -20.06 -26.26
N PRO A 277 38.77 -19.56 -25.03
CA PRO A 277 37.49 -18.99 -24.63
C PRO A 277 37.27 -17.62 -25.26
N TYR A 278 36.03 -17.33 -25.66
CA TYR A 278 35.61 -15.99 -26.07
C TYR A 278 34.18 -15.71 -25.64
N ILE A 279 33.84 -14.43 -25.52
CA ILE A 279 32.49 -13.95 -25.27
C ILE A 279 32.05 -13.15 -26.48
N LYS A 280 30.89 -13.49 -27.01
CA LYS A 280 30.25 -12.74 -28.09
C LYS A 280 29.11 -11.89 -27.51
N VAL A 281 29.30 -10.58 -27.52
CA VAL A 281 28.26 -9.62 -27.11
C VAL A 281 27.65 -9.02 -28.37
N ALA A 282 26.43 -9.44 -28.69
CA ALA A 282 25.66 -8.95 -29.82
C ALA A 282 24.76 -7.77 -29.43
N ASN A 283 24.36 -6.96 -30.42
CA ASN A 283 23.43 -5.83 -30.26
C ASN A 283 23.91 -4.71 -29.33
N CYS A 284 25.22 -4.43 -29.29
CA CYS A 284 25.75 -3.23 -28.64
C CYS A 284 25.27 -2.00 -29.41
N MET A 285 24.41 -1.18 -28.78
CA MET A 285 23.78 -0.04 -29.44
C MET A 285 24.18 1.27 -28.78
N ARG A 286 24.60 2.24 -29.60
CA ARG A 286 24.77 3.64 -29.17
C ARG A 286 24.16 4.55 -30.23
N LYS A 287 23.11 5.28 -29.85
CA LYS A 287 22.30 6.08 -30.80
C LYS A 287 21.80 5.19 -31.95
N THR A 288 22.18 5.47 -33.18
CA THR A 288 21.84 4.69 -34.39
C THR A 288 22.88 3.62 -34.73
N ALA A 289 24.08 3.68 -34.15
CA ALA A 289 25.16 2.73 -34.42
C ALA A 289 24.89 1.40 -33.71
N ARG A 290 25.08 0.30 -34.44
CA ARG A 290 24.99 -1.07 -33.94
C ARG A 290 26.31 -1.77 -34.15
N GLY A 291 26.78 -2.46 -33.12
CA GLY A 291 28.02 -3.21 -33.14
C GLY A 291 27.85 -4.59 -32.52
N GLU A 292 28.71 -5.49 -32.94
CA GLU A 292 28.89 -6.81 -32.36
C GLU A 292 30.36 -6.93 -31.94
N VAL A 293 30.61 -7.35 -30.70
CA VAL A 293 31.96 -7.39 -30.13
C VAL A 293 32.25 -8.80 -29.65
N THR A 294 33.30 -9.39 -30.18
CA THR A 294 33.86 -10.66 -29.71
C THR A 294 35.09 -10.37 -28.85
N ILE A 295 35.02 -10.69 -27.57
CA ILE A 295 36.12 -10.54 -26.62
C ILE A 295 36.78 -11.90 -26.46
N TRP A 296 38.05 -11.99 -26.82
CA TRP A 296 38.83 -13.22 -26.72
C TRP A 296 39.59 -13.28 -25.39
N GLY A 297 39.54 -14.43 -24.72
CA GLY A 297 40.37 -14.69 -23.54
C GLY A 297 41.85 -14.75 -23.89
N LYS A 298 42.72 -14.32 -22.96
CA LYS A 298 44.19 -14.33 -23.10
C LYS A 298 44.68 -13.58 -24.37
N GLY A 299 44.23 -12.34 -24.57
CA GLY A 299 44.62 -11.50 -25.72
C GLY A 299 45.89 -10.67 -25.49
N SER A 300 46.51 -10.18 -26.57
CA SER A 300 47.66 -9.26 -26.57
C SER A 300 47.26 -7.78 -26.56
N GLY A 301 45.95 -7.47 -26.44
CA GLY A 301 45.43 -6.11 -26.52
C GLY A 301 45.11 -5.61 -27.93
N ASN A 302 45.11 -6.50 -28.94
CA ASN A 302 44.79 -6.13 -30.32
C ASN A 302 43.27 -5.89 -30.47
N ILE A 303 42.90 -4.73 -31.00
CA ILE A 303 41.50 -4.34 -31.24
C ILE A 303 41.30 -4.21 -32.75
N ILE A 304 40.36 -4.98 -33.30
CA ILE A 304 40.05 -4.98 -34.73
C ILE A 304 38.61 -4.52 -34.90
N ILE A 305 38.39 -3.46 -35.68
CA ILE A 305 37.10 -2.83 -35.96
C ILE A 305 36.83 -2.98 -37.45
N ASN A 306 35.82 -3.78 -37.82
CA ASN A 306 35.44 -4.03 -39.23
C ASN A 306 36.61 -4.47 -40.13
N GLY A 307 37.60 -5.19 -39.57
CA GLY A 307 38.81 -5.63 -40.29
C GLY A 307 39.95 -4.60 -40.33
N HIS A 308 39.74 -3.40 -39.78
CA HIS A 308 40.78 -2.38 -39.60
C HIS A 308 41.28 -2.35 -38.15
N ASP A 309 42.47 -1.80 -37.94
CA ASP A 309 43.01 -1.56 -36.59
C ASP A 309 42.23 -0.41 -35.89
N ILE A 310 42.57 -0.12 -34.63
CA ILE A 310 41.97 0.95 -33.83
C ILE A 310 42.05 2.35 -34.49
N THR A 311 42.91 2.51 -35.50
CA THR A 311 43.00 3.70 -36.36
C THR A 311 41.74 3.97 -37.18
N TYR A 312 40.80 3.03 -37.25
CA TYR A 312 39.45 3.26 -37.79
C TYR A 312 38.78 4.50 -37.17
N PHE A 313 39.05 4.77 -35.90
CA PHE A 313 38.64 6.02 -35.26
C PHE A 313 39.71 7.09 -35.40
N GLU A 314 39.49 8.04 -36.32
CA GLU A 314 40.41 9.17 -36.55
C GLU A 314 40.57 10.03 -35.29
N GLU A 315 39.44 10.40 -34.67
CA GLU A 315 39.41 11.19 -33.45
C GLU A 315 39.96 10.43 -32.25
N PHE A 316 40.81 11.10 -31.48
CA PHE A 316 41.44 10.53 -30.29
C PHE A 316 40.42 10.14 -29.20
N HIS A 317 39.38 10.96 -29.00
CA HIS A 317 38.34 10.71 -27.99
C HIS A 317 37.63 9.36 -28.18
N ASN A 318 37.41 8.95 -29.43
CA ASN A 318 36.75 7.68 -29.74
C ASN A 318 37.67 6.47 -29.49
N ARG A 319 38.99 6.66 -29.68
CA ARG A 319 40.01 5.66 -29.32
C ARG A 319 40.16 5.51 -27.81
N GLU A 320 40.04 6.59 -27.05
CA GLU A 320 40.03 6.52 -25.58
C GLU A 320 38.86 5.69 -25.06
N GLN A 321 37.66 5.81 -25.64
CA GLN A 321 36.52 5.01 -25.21
C GLN A 321 36.71 3.51 -25.48
N ALA A 322 37.36 3.14 -26.59
CA ALA A 322 37.69 1.75 -26.90
C ALA A 322 38.86 1.20 -26.07
N GLY A 323 39.80 2.07 -25.70
CA GLY A 323 40.98 1.74 -24.90
C GLY A 323 40.86 2.06 -23.41
N CYS A 324 39.69 2.50 -22.93
CA CYS A 324 39.49 2.88 -21.54
C CYS A 324 39.65 1.63 -20.69
N GLU A 325 40.77 1.52 -19.96
CA GLU A 325 40.91 0.54 -18.89
C GLU A 325 39.69 0.71 -17.95
N PRO A 326 38.89 -0.33 -17.70
CA PRO A 326 37.89 -0.25 -16.65
C PRO A 326 38.65 0.10 -15.37
N TYR A 327 38.28 1.23 -14.76
CA TYR A 327 38.76 1.75 -13.49
C TYR A 327 39.68 0.77 -12.73
N ARG A 328 40.98 1.09 -12.66
CA ARG A 328 41.82 0.56 -11.59
C ARG A 328 41.05 0.78 -10.30
N GLU A 329 40.55 -0.31 -9.71
CA GLU A 329 40.11 -0.31 -8.32
C GLU A 329 41.20 0.43 -7.55
N ALA A 330 40.79 1.49 -6.85
CA ALA A 330 41.65 2.22 -5.97
C ALA A 330 42.22 1.24 -4.94
N ARG A 331 43.39 0.68 -5.22
CA ARG A 331 44.26 0.12 -4.20
C ARG A 331 44.74 1.28 -3.36
N PHE A 332 43.91 1.66 -2.39
CA PHE A 332 44.41 2.18 -1.13
C PHE A 332 45.11 1.02 -0.43
N GLU A 333 46.33 0.72 -0.87
CA GLU A 333 47.28 0.00 -0.05
C GLU A 333 48.43 0.95 0.24
N ASP A 334 48.50 1.31 1.51
CA ASP A 334 49.67 1.85 2.18
C ASP A 334 50.95 1.20 1.65
N SER A 335 51.83 2.00 1.06
CA SER A 335 53.24 1.99 1.42
C SER A 335 54.00 3.03 0.61
N ARG A 336 54.62 3.95 1.35
CA ARG A 336 55.68 4.83 0.88
C ARG A 336 56.73 4.01 0.15
N VAL A 337 56.84 4.18 -1.17
CA VAL A 337 58.10 3.91 -1.87
C VAL A 337 58.46 5.16 -2.65
N ARG A 338 59.33 5.96 -2.01
CA ARG A 338 60.07 7.05 -2.62
C ARG A 338 60.74 6.54 -3.90
N ARG A 339 60.34 7.05 -5.07
CA ARG A 339 61.21 7.04 -6.24
C ARG A 339 61.91 8.40 -6.31
N SER A 340 63.12 8.42 -5.76
CA SER A 340 64.13 9.43 -6.01
C SER A 340 64.44 9.47 -7.51
N MET A 341 64.14 10.58 -8.18
CA MET A 341 64.81 10.90 -9.44
C MET A 341 66.10 11.66 -9.12
N SER A 342 67.21 10.96 -9.21
CA SER A 342 68.53 11.58 -9.37
C SER A 342 68.59 12.22 -10.75
N ARG A 343 68.73 13.55 -10.79
CA ARG A 343 69.25 14.24 -11.98
C ARG A 343 70.76 14.04 -12.02
N SER A 344 71.29 13.64 -13.17
CA SER A 344 72.72 13.66 -13.46
C SER A 344 72.94 14.11 -14.89
N ILE A 345 73.43 15.35 -14.97
CA ILE A 345 74.13 16.09 -16.03
C ILE A 345 73.38 16.30 -17.34
#